data_AF-A0A1B6HPV0-F1
#
_entry.id   AF-A0A1B6HPV0-F1
#
_cell.length_a   1.000
_cell.length_b   1.000
_cell.length_c   1.000
_cell.angle_alpha   90.00
_cell.angle_beta   90.00
_cell.angle_gamma   90.00
#
_symmetry.space_group_name_H-M   'P 1'
#
loop_
_entity.id
_entity.type
_entity.pdbx_description
1 polymer ?
#
loop_
_entity_poly.entity_id
_entity_poly.type
_entity_poly.pdbx_seq_one_letter_code
_entity_poly.pdbx_strand_id
1 'polypeptide(L)'
;MSNPTPVLSLYDLSTKAVMNCYNCFKNDPDFRILPENILFDVYYMFYKENRLCHLGVEFSDLDVFARMLRVTNKRLQLLKSFQTLMDHGTQVAMELSNSYCIRASKQEMIPQQKITVIDLGISLGGFLSEAGWFFESERVLSMCWSVCEKLQSCSQNCYTWRKSLECCHKLLHAQAAYSMIESADLTRYQAAGLVEELLAAGETMNLAGLYTEFSLHSFFKSNYDEAFKCSMQAI
;
A
#
# COMPACT_ATOMS: atom_id res chain seq x y z
N MET A 1 -3.41 -31.31 33.87
CA MET A 1 -2.03 -30.81 33.70
C MET A 1 -2.13 -29.46 33.02
N SER A 2 -2.00 -28.38 33.80
CA SER A 2 -1.98 -27.01 33.29
C SER A 2 -0.64 -26.76 32.61
N ASN A 3 -0.65 -26.40 31.32
CA ASN A 3 0.56 -25.95 30.64
C ASN A 3 1.15 -24.76 31.41
N PRO A 4 2.47 -24.73 31.67
CA PRO A 4 3.10 -23.59 32.32
C PRO A 4 2.85 -22.34 31.47
N THR A 5 2.34 -21.29 32.10
CA THR A 5 2.17 -19.98 31.47
C THR A 5 3.53 -19.54 30.93
N PRO A 6 3.64 -19.18 29.63
CA PRO A 6 4.91 -18.78 29.06
C PRO A 6 5.44 -17.56 29.83
N VAL A 7 6.70 -17.64 30.27
CA VAL A 7 7.37 -16.53 30.94
C VAL A 7 7.55 -15.42 29.92
N LEU A 8 6.83 -14.32 30.09
CA LEU A 8 6.93 -13.15 29.23
C LEU A 8 8.30 -12.49 29.39
N SER A 9 8.89 -12.06 28.27
CA SER A 9 10.11 -11.26 28.34
C SER A 9 9.82 -9.89 28.98
N LEU A 10 10.85 -9.23 29.51
CA LEU A 10 10.71 -7.86 30.00
C LEU A 10 10.15 -6.93 28.92
N TYR A 11 10.50 -7.19 27.66
CA TYR A 11 9.97 -6.46 26.51
C TYR A 11 8.46 -6.67 26.36
N ASP A 12 7.98 -7.91 26.39
CA ASP A 12 6.55 -8.22 26.29
C ASP A 12 5.76 -7.60 27.45
N LEU A 13 6.31 -7.65 28.66
CA LEU A 13 5.73 -7.00 29.84
C LEU A 13 5.65 -5.49 29.67
N SER A 14 6.70 -4.87 29.11
CA SER A 14 6.73 -3.43 28.84
C SER A 14 5.69 -3.02 27.79
N THR A 15 5.63 -3.75 26.67
CA THR A 15 4.64 -3.51 25.60
C THR A 15 3.21 -3.67 26.11
N LYS A 16 2.97 -4.67 26.97
CA LYS A 16 1.68 -4.90 27.61
C LYS A 16 1.33 -3.79 28.62
N ALA A 17 2.30 -3.31 29.39
CA ALA A 17 2.10 -2.18 30.32
C ALA A 17 1.76 -0.90 29.56
N VAL A 18 2.48 -0.60 28.47
CA VAL A 18 2.19 0.50 27.54
C VAL A 18 0.75 0.35 27.05
N MET A 19 0.37 -0.77 26.43
CA MET A 19 -1.01 -1.00 25.95
C MET A 19 -2.07 -0.79 27.06
N ASN A 20 -1.82 -1.26 28.29
CA ASN A 20 -2.76 -1.09 29.41
C ASN A 20 -2.93 0.37 29.83
N CYS A 21 -1.87 1.18 29.72
CA CYS A 21 -1.88 2.60 30.04
C CYS A 21 -2.16 3.50 28.82
N TYR A 22 -2.53 2.93 27.67
CA TYR A 22 -2.68 3.67 26.41
C TYR A 22 -3.55 4.93 26.49
N ASN A 23 -4.67 4.87 27.22
CA ASN A 23 -5.53 6.05 27.38
C ASN A 23 -4.83 7.23 28.06
N CYS A 24 -3.76 7.00 28.80
CA CYS A 24 -2.97 8.04 29.46
C CYS A 24 -2.02 8.77 28.48
N PHE A 25 -1.57 8.12 27.41
CA PHE A 25 -0.52 8.68 26.53
C PHE A 25 -0.85 8.62 25.03
N LYS A 26 -2.06 8.19 24.62
CA LYS A 26 -2.45 8.13 23.20
C LYS A 26 -2.32 9.45 22.43
N ASN A 27 -2.41 10.56 23.16
CA ASN A 27 -2.25 11.92 22.64
C ASN A 27 -0.85 12.51 22.93
N ASP A 28 0.03 11.73 23.56
CA ASP A 28 1.38 12.13 23.88
C ASP A 28 2.23 12.14 22.59
N PRO A 29 2.86 13.28 22.24
CA PRO A 29 3.80 13.35 21.13
C PRO A 29 4.92 12.32 21.23
N ASP A 30 5.38 11.99 22.44
CA ASP A 30 6.49 11.07 22.67
C ASP A 30 6.14 9.63 22.26
N PHE A 31 4.87 9.25 22.43
CA PHE A 31 4.38 7.97 21.93
C PHE A 31 4.40 7.92 20.40
N ARG A 32 4.04 9.04 19.75
CA ARG A 32 3.99 9.14 18.29
C ARG A 32 5.39 9.12 17.67
N ILE A 33 6.46 9.48 18.37
CA ILE A 33 7.84 9.44 17.82
C ILE A 33 8.57 8.12 18.04
N LEU A 34 7.94 7.12 18.68
CA LEU A 34 8.55 5.81 18.90
C LEU A 34 9.06 5.18 17.59
N PRO A 35 10.17 4.41 17.62
CA PRO A 35 10.63 3.67 16.46
C PRO A 35 9.53 2.77 15.88
N GLU A 36 9.43 2.70 14.55
CA GLU A 36 8.31 2.03 13.85
C GLU A 36 8.15 0.58 14.27
N ASN A 37 9.26 -0.14 14.49
CA ASN A 37 9.24 -1.53 14.97
C ASN A 37 8.61 -1.68 16.35
N ILE A 38 8.92 -0.77 17.27
CA ILE A 38 8.39 -0.78 18.65
C ILE A 38 6.90 -0.41 18.62
N LEU A 39 6.56 0.64 17.86
CA LEU A 39 5.18 1.07 17.72
C LEU A 39 4.32 -0.05 17.10
N PHE A 40 4.85 -0.76 16.11
CA PHE A 40 4.21 -1.93 15.52
C PHE A 40 3.94 -3.01 16.59
N ASP A 41 4.92 -3.33 17.44
CA ASP A 41 4.75 -4.34 18.48
C ASP A 41 3.69 -3.94 19.51
N VAL A 42 3.60 -2.65 19.85
CA VAL A 42 2.52 -2.11 20.68
C VAL A 42 1.16 -2.32 20.01
N TYR A 43 0.98 -1.90 18.76
CA TYR A 43 -0.28 -2.11 18.03
C TYR A 43 -0.62 -3.58 17.83
N TYR A 44 0.37 -4.43 17.55
CA TYR A 44 0.16 -5.86 17.44
C TYR A 44 -0.21 -6.50 18.79
N MET A 45 0.20 -5.90 19.91
CA MET A 45 -0.28 -6.31 21.24
C MET A 45 -1.77 -6.00 21.43
N PHE A 46 -2.28 -4.86 20.94
CA PHE A 46 -3.74 -4.61 20.94
C PHE A 46 -4.50 -5.69 20.19
N TYR A 47 -3.97 -6.15 19.06
CA TYR A 47 -4.53 -7.26 18.31
C TYR A 47 -4.53 -8.56 19.14
N LYS A 48 -3.39 -8.94 19.71
CA LYS A 48 -3.26 -10.17 20.52
C LYS A 48 -4.20 -10.21 21.74
N GLU A 49 -4.45 -9.05 22.34
CA GLU A 49 -5.32 -8.91 23.53
C GLU A 49 -6.77 -8.56 23.14
N ASN A 50 -7.14 -8.69 21.86
CA ASN A 50 -8.48 -8.45 21.33
C ASN A 50 -9.05 -7.04 21.61
N ARG A 51 -8.17 -6.02 21.73
CA ARG A 51 -8.54 -4.61 21.90
C ARG A 51 -8.79 -3.93 20.55
N LEU A 52 -9.65 -4.53 19.74
CA LEU A 52 -9.85 -4.19 18.33
C LEU A 52 -10.35 -2.76 18.11
N CYS A 53 -11.16 -2.19 19.02
CA CYS A 53 -11.63 -0.80 18.87
C CYS A 53 -10.48 0.22 18.94
N HIS A 54 -9.54 0.04 19.87
CA HIS A 54 -8.39 0.94 19.99
C HIS A 54 -7.45 0.77 18.79
N LEU A 55 -7.22 -0.48 18.38
CA LEU A 55 -6.41 -0.77 17.20
C LEU A 55 -7.03 -0.21 15.92
N GLY A 56 -8.35 -0.32 15.76
CA GLY A 56 -9.09 0.24 14.63
C GLY A 56 -8.91 1.75 14.54
N VAL A 57 -9.10 2.48 15.63
CA VAL A 57 -8.88 3.94 15.68
C VAL A 57 -7.45 4.31 15.24
N GLU A 58 -6.45 3.56 15.71
CA GLU A 58 -5.05 3.82 15.34
C GLU A 58 -4.74 3.46 13.89
N PHE A 59 -5.27 2.34 13.38
CA PHE A 59 -5.03 1.91 12.00
C PHE A 59 -5.82 2.71 10.97
N SER A 60 -6.89 3.39 11.38
CA SER A 60 -7.63 4.34 10.55
C SER A 60 -6.86 5.65 10.30
N ASP A 61 -5.90 5.99 11.15
CA ASP A 61 -5.04 7.15 10.94
C ASP A 61 -4.00 6.84 9.84
N LEU A 62 -4.03 7.64 8.77
CA LEU A 62 -3.18 7.42 7.60
C LEU A 62 -1.69 7.54 7.90
N ASP A 63 -1.29 8.42 8.82
CA ASP A 63 0.13 8.62 9.17
C ASP A 63 0.66 7.51 10.08
N VAL A 64 -0.18 7.01 10.98
CA VAL A 64 0.09 5.79 11.75
C VAL A 64 0.24 4.61 10.82
N PHE A 65 -0.72 4.40 9.91
CA PHE A 65 -0.70 3.25 9.01
C PHE A 65 0.47 3.32 8.02
N ALA A 66 0.82 4.51 7.52
CA ALA A 66 2.01 4.73 6.69
C ALA A 66 3.29 4.21 7.34
N ARG A 67 3.42 4.33 8.67
CA ARG A 67 4.55 3.81 9.43
C ARG A 67 4.49 2.29 9.59
N MET A 68 3.29 1.73 9.74
CA MET A 68 3.12 0.27 9.78
C MET A 68 3.55 -0.37 8.46
N LEU A 69 3.26 0.29 7.34
CA LEU A 69 3.68 -0.15 6.00
C LEU A 69 5.21 -0.17 5.83
N ARG A 70 5.95 0.68 6.53
CA ARG A 70 7.42 0.71 6.50
C ARG A 70 8.06 -0.48 7.23
N VAL A 71 7.34 -1.17 8.12
CA VAL A 71 7.81 -2.36 8.83
C VAL A 71 7.66 -3.61 7.97
N THR A 72 8.53 -3.77 6.98
CA THR A 72 8.42 -4.80 5.93
C THR A 72 8.61 -6.24 6.44
N ASN A 73 9.45 -6.44 7.45
CA ASN A 73 9.71 -7.77 8.05
C ASN A 73 8.53 -8.33 8.86
N LYS A 74 7.49 -7.53 9.13
CA LYS A 74 6.28 -7.95 9.86
C LYS A 74 5.01 -7.92 8.99
N ARG A 75 5.17 -7.95 7.66
CA ARG A 75 4.07 -7.86 6.68
C ARG A 75 2.91 -8.81 6.95
N LEU A 76 3.20 -10.09 7.24
CA LEU A 76 2.17 -11.09 7.55
C LEU A 76 1.39 -10.78 8.83
N GLN A 77 2.06 -10.21 9.85
CA GLN A 77 1.40 -9.81 11.08
C GLN A 77 0.45 -8.64 10.83
N LEU A 78 0.86 -7.67 10.01
CA LEU A 78 0.04 -6.53 9.61
C LEU A 78 -1.21 -6.99 8.87
N LEU A 79 -1.05 -7.88 7.87
CA LEU A 79 -2.16 -8.46 7.11
C LEU A 79 -3.16 -9.17 8.03
N LYS A 80 -2.67 -9.99 8.97
CA LYS A 80 -3.53 -10.72 9.92
C LYS A 80 -4.31 -9.78 10.84
N SER A 81 -3.64 -8.79 11.44
CA SER A 81 -4.30 -7.83 12.32
C SER A 81 -5.28 -6.95 11.56
N PHE A 82 -4.92 -6.54 10.34
CA PHE A 82 -5.79 -5.75 9.46
C PHE A 82 -7.04 -6.53 9.07
N GLN A 83 -6.90 -7.78 8.62
CA GLN A 83 -8.05 -8.61 8.25
C GLN A 83 -8.99 -8.83 9.43
N THR A 84 -8.46 -9.05 10.64
CA THR A 84 -9.30 -9.20 11.84
C THR A 84 -10.09 -7.93 12.17
N LEU A 85 -9.52 -6.74 11.93
CA LEU A 85 -10.25 -5.48 12.07
C LEU A 85 -11.38 -5.37 11.05
N MET A 86 -11.13 -5.76 9.80
CA MET A 86 -12.15 -5.75 8.75
C MET A 86 -13.28 -6.75 9.06
N ASP A 87 -12.95 -7.95 9.53
CA ASP A 87 -13.92 -8.97 9.94
C ASP A 87 -14.77 -8.51 11.16
N HIS A 88 -14.19 -7.70 12.05
CA HIS A 88 -14.89 -7.04 13.14
C HIS A 88 -15.82 -5.91 12.66
N GLY A 89 -15.81 -5.57 11.36
CA GLY A 89 -16.65 -4.53 10.78
C GLY A 89 -16.10 -3.11 10.94
N THR A 90 -14.83 -2.97 11.29
CA THR A 90 -14.17 -1.66 11.21
C THR A 90 -13.96 -1.29 9.73
N GLN A 91 -14.13 -0.02 9.38
CA GLN A 91 -14.03 0.44 7.99
C GLN A 91 -12.65 0.99 7.65
N VAL A 92 -11.59 0.39 8.23
CA VAL A 92 -10.22 0.91 8.15
C VAL A 92 -9.76 1.08 6.69
N ALA A 93 -10.03 0.10 5.82
CA ALA A 93 -9.68 0.20 4.39
C ALA A 93 -10.28 1.46 3.72
N MET A 94 -11.57 1.70 3.96
CA MET A 94 -12.31 2.84 3.41
C MET A 94 -11.81 4.16 4.00
N GLU A 95 -11.57 4.22 5.31
CA GLU A 95 -11.08 5.41 6.00
C GLU A 95 -9.67 5.81 5.55
N LEU A 96 -8.78 4.82 5.35
CA LEU A 96 -7.45 5.03 4.80
C LEU A 96 -7.50 5.51 3.35
N SER A 97 -8.33 4.88 2.52
CA SER A 97 -8.54 5.28 1.12
C SER A 97 -9.06 6.72 1.03
N ASN A 98 -10.09 7.07 1.81
CA ASN A 98 -10.64 8.42 1.91
C ASN A 98 -9.56 9.44 2.33
N SER A 99 -8.84 9.16 3.42
CA SER A 99 -7.79 10.02 3.95
C SER A 99 -6.69 10.25 2.92
N TYR A 100 -6.32 9.21 2.17
CA TYR A 100 -5.33 9.31 1.11
C TYR A 100 -5.84 10.18 -0.04
N CYS A 101 -7.07 9.95 -0.54
CA CYS A 101 -7.64 10.75 -1.62
C CYS A 101 -7.70 12.24 -1.27
N ILE A 102 -8.08 12.58 -0.02
CA ILE A 102 -8.10 13.97 0.46
C ILE A 102 -6.69 14.57 0.41
N ARG A 103 -5.68 13.83 0.89
CA ARG A 103 -4.28 14.27 0.87
C ARG A 103 -3.73 14.44 -0.55
N ALA A 104 -4.02 13.50 -1.45
CA ALA A 104 -3.60 13.51 -2.84
C ALA A 104 -4.27 14.62 -3.66
N SER A 105 -5.46 15.07 -3.27
CA SER A 105 -6.20 16.11 -3.98
C SER A 105 -5.73 17.54 -3.67
N LYS A 106 -4.80 17.73 -2.73
CA LYS A 106 -4.25 19.05 -2.40
C LYS A 106 -3.54 19.66 -3.62
N GLN A 107 -3.95 20.86 -4.01
CA GLN A 107 -3.45 21.50 -5.25
C GLN A 107 -2.03 22.06 -5.10
N GLU A 108 -1.69 22.60 -3.94
CA GLU A 108 -0.44 23.35 -3.70
C GLU A 108 0.67 22.46 -3.11
N MET A 109 0.91 21.29 -3.71
CA MET A 109 2.03 20.42 -3.30
C MET A 109 3.31 20.74 -4.07
N ILE A 110 4.40 21.02 -3.35
CA ILE A 110 5.73 21.08 -3.95
C ILE A 110 6.16 19.70 -4.48
N PRO A 111 7.09 19.61 -5.44
CA PRO A 111 7.50 18.33 -6.04
C PRO A 111 7.89 17.26 -5.01
N GLN A 112 8.63 17.64 -3.96
CA GLN A 112 9.02 16.70 -2.90
C GLN A 112 7.82 16.12 -2.14
N GLN A 113 6.79 16.93 -1.89
CA GLN A 113 5.57 16.46 -1.24
C GLN A 113 4.78 15.53 -2.15
N LYS A 114 4.71 15.82 -3.46
CA LYS A 114 4.09 14.93 -4.45
C LYS A 114 4.76 13.55 -4.44
N ILE A 115 6.09 13.50 -4.40
CA ILE A 115 6.85 12.24 -4.31
C ILE A 115 6.46 11.45 -3.06
N THR A 116 6.45 12.10 -1.88
CA THR A 116 6.04 11.43 -0.64
C THR A 116 4.59 10.91 -0.70
N VAL A 117 3.68 11.66 -1.33
CA VAL A 117 2.30 11.22 -1.54
C VAL A 117 2.24 10.02 -2.50
N ILE A 118 3.02 10.04 -3.58
CA ILE A 118 3.10 8.93 -4.54
C ILE A 118 3.64 7.67 -3.86
N ASP A 119 4.74 7.77 -3.10
CA ASP A 119 5.31 6.64 -2.36
C ASP A 119 4.30 6.03 -1.38
N LEU A 120 3.56 6.87 -0.67
CA LEU A 120 2.48 6.42 0.21
C LEU A 120 1.36 5.75 -0.58
N GLY A 121 0.92 6.32 -1.71
CA GLY A 121 -0.15 5.76 -2.54
C GLY A 121 0.20 4.40 -3.11
N ILE A 122 1.41 4.24 -3.63
CA ILE A 122 1.96 2.97 -4.12
C ILE A 122 2.01 1.93 -2.99
N SER A 123 2.50 2.32 -1.81
CA SER A 123 2.63 1.40 -0.67
C SER A 123 1.27 1.00 -0.08
N LEU A 124 0.36 1.95 0.09
CA LEU A 124 -0.97 1.73 0.64
C LEU A 124 -1.84 0.93 -0.34
N GLY A 125 -1.88 1.36 -1.61
CA GLY A 125 -2.60 0.67 -2.67
C GLY A 125 -2.11 -0.76 -2.84
N GLY A 126 -0.79 -0.97 -2.88
CA GLY A 126 -0.20 -2.30 -2.93
C GLY A 126 -0.58 -3.18 -1.73
N PHE A 127 -0.56 -2.63 -0.51
CA PHE A 127 -1.04 -3.36 0.67
C PHE A 127 -2.51 -3.74 0.59
N LEU A 128 -3.37 -2.83 0.16
CA LEU A 128 -4.81 -3.10 0.05
C LEU A 128 -5.08 -4.20 -0.99
N SER A 129 -4.35 -4.21 -2.11
CA SER A 129 -4.39 -5.31 -3.09
C SER A 129 -3.95 -6.65 -2.48
N GLU A 130 -2.82 -6.68 -1.77
CA GLU A 130 -2.34 -7.90 -1.08
C GLU A 130 -3.32 -8.39 -0.01
N ALA A 131 -4.05 -7.48 0.64
CA ALA A 131 -5.07 -7.77 1.63
C ALA A 131 -6.43 -8.16 1.01
N GLY A 132 -6.57 -8.14 -0.32
CA GLY A 132 -7.81 -8.49 -1.03
C GLY A 132 -8.85 -7.36 -1.14
N TRP A 133 -8.51 -6.14 -0.70
CA TRP A 133 -9.38 -4.96 -0.74
C TRP A 133 -9.16 -4.17 -2.04
N PHE A 134 -9.51 -4.81 -3.16
CA PHE A 134 -9.21 -4.29 -4.49
C PHE A 134 -9.93 -2.99 -4.84
N PHE A 135 -11.16 -2.79 -4.36
CA PHE A 135 -11.91 -1.54 -4.58
C PHE A 135 -11.19 -0.33 -3.97
N GLU A 136 -10.80 -0.43 -2.69
CA GLU A 136 -10.06 0.64 -2.02
C GLU A 136 -8.64 0.80 -2.60
N SER A 137 -8.02 -0.31 -3.01
CA SER A 137 -6.70 -0.32 -3.66
C SER A 137 -6.72 0.44 -4.99
N GLU A 138 -7.65 0.10 -5.88
CA GLU A 138 -7.84 0.77 -7.17
C GLU A 138 -8.08 2.26 -6.95
N ARG A 139 -8.97 2.62 -6.02
CA ARG A 139 -9.29 4.01 -5.70
C ARG A 139 -8.06 4.82 -5.25
N VAL A 140 -7.22 4.24 -4.39
CA VAL A 140 -5.95 4.86 -3.93
C VAL A 140 -4.99 5.02 -5.10
N LEU A 141 -4.82 3.98 -5.92
CA LEU A 141 -3.85 3.94 -7.00
C LEU A 141 -4.26 4.84 -8.18
N SER A 142 -5.55 4.94 -8.49
CA SER A 142 -6.09 5.87 -9.49
C SER A 142 -5.90 7.33 -9.05
N MET A 143 -6.12 7.65 -7.77
CA MET A 143 -5.76 8.97 -7.25
C MET A 143 -4.26 9.22 -7.24
N CYS A 144 -3.45 8.19 -6.92
CA CYS A 144 -1.99 8.27 -7.01
C CYS A 144 -1.53 8.57 -8.44
N TRP A 145 -2.13 7.92 -9.44
CA TRP A 145 -1.86 8.18 -10.85
C TRP A 145 -2.11 9.64 -11.23
N SER A 146 -3.21 10.25 -10.76
CA SER A 146 -3.47 11.67 -11.00
C SER A 146 -2.39 12.61 -10.43
N VAL A 147 -1.72 12.20 -9.34
CA VAL A 147 -0.57 12.94 -8.77
C VAL A 147 0.68 12.71 -9.61
N CYS A 148 0.90 11.49 -10.09
CA CYS A 148 1.98 11.14 -11.02
C CYS A 148 1.91 11.99 -12.30
N GLU A 149 0.75 12.09 -12.95
CA GLU A 149 0.55 12.90 -14.16
C GLU A 149 0.91 14.38 -13.90
N LYS A 150 0.39 14.95 -12.81
CA LYS A 150 0.71 16.33 -12.40
C LYS A 150 2.17 16.54 -12.03
N LEU A 151 2.89 15.51 -11.63
CA LEU A 151 4.33 15.60 -11.34
C LEU A 151 5.14 15.55 -12.64
N GLN A 152 4.78 14.65 -13.56
CA GLN A 152 5.43 14.52 -14.87
C GLN A 152 5.33 15.80 -15.69
N SER A 153 4.18 16.50 -15.66
CA SER A 153 4.04 17.80 -16.34
C SER A 153 4.95 18.89 -15.78
N CYS A 154 5.39 18.77 -14.52
CA CYS A 154 6.29 19.73 -13.86
C CYS A 154 7.76 19.30 -13.89
N SER A 155 8.05 17.99 -14.05
CA SER A 155 9.39 17.43 -13.99
C SER A 155 9.47 16.14 -14.82
N GLN A 156 10.08 16.26 -16.00
CA GLN A 156 10.36 15.14 -16.89
C GLN A 156 11.75 14.58 -16.58
N ASN A 157 11.82 13.57 -15.73
CA ASN A 157 13.06 12.84 -15.48
C ASN A 157 12.77 11.35 -15.27
N CYS A 158 13.78 10.51 -15.46
CA CYS A 158 13.64 9.07 -15.33
C CYS A 158 13.13 8.63 -13.95
N TYR A 159 13.41 9.38 -12.89
CA TYR A 159 12.92 9.05 -11.56
C TYR A 159 11.40 9.17 -11.45
N THR A 160 10.79 10.25 -11.97
CA THR A 160 9.33 10.43 -11.95
C THR A 160 8.61 9.42 -12.85
N TRP A 161 9.19 9.09 -14.00
CA TRP A 161 8.65 8.04 -14.87
C TRP A 161 8.71 6.66 -14.24
N ARG A 162 9.82 6.27 -13.57
CA ARG A 162 9.90 4.99 -12.85
C ARG A 162 8.84 4.88 -11.76
N LYS A 163 8.62 5.94 -10.98
CA LYS A 163 7.56 5.98 -9.95
C LYS A 163 6.16 5.86 -10.55
N SER A 164 5.95 6.51 -11.68
CA SER A 164 4.68 6.45 -12.40
C SER A 164 4.43 5.05 -12.97
N LEU A 165 5.48 4.39 -13.47
CA LEU A 165 5.40 3.01 -13.96
C LEU A 165 5.12 2.03 -12.81
N GLU A 166 5.76 2.23 -11.65
CA GLU A 166 5.47 1.46 -10.43
C GLU A 166 4.00 1.61 -10.01
N CYS A 167 3.45 2.82 -10.09
CA CYS A 167 2.03 3.08 -9.87
C CYS A 167 1.15 2.34 -10.89
N CYS A 168 1.44 2.42 -12.19
CA CYS A 168 0.70 1.71 -13.23
C CYS A 168 0.73 0.20 -13.03
N HIS A 169 1.88 -0.37 -12.67
CA HIS A 169 2.02 -1.79 -12.41
C HIS A 169 1.05 -2.25 -11.30
N LYS A 170 1.03 -1.56 -10.17
CA LYS A 170 0.11 -1.88 -9.07
C LYS A 170 -1.35 -1.59 -9.42
N LEU A 171 -1.61 -0.50 -10.14
CA LEU A 171 -2.97 -0.13 -10.54
C LEU A 171 -3.57 -1.15 -11.51
N LEU A 172 -2.79 -1.60 -12.49
CA LEU A 172 -3.19 -2.62 -13.44
C LEU A 172 -3.51 -3.93 -12.72
N HIS A 173 -2.68 -4.34 -11.76
CA HIS A 173 -2.95 -5.51 -10.92
C HIS A 173 -4.29 -5.40 -10.18
N ALA A 174 -4.54 -4.27 -9.50
CA ALA A 174 -5.78 -4.03 -8.77
C ALA A 174 -7.02 -4.05 -9.70
N GLN A 175 -6.92 -3.37 -10.85
CA GLN A 175 -8.01 -3.31 -11.84
C GLN A 175 -8.29 -4.68 -12.48
N ALA A 176 -7.24 -5.43 -12.84
CA ALA A 176 -7.40 -6.77 -13.39
C ALA A 176 -8.04 -7.72 -12.38
N ALA A 177 -7.56 -7.73 -11.13
CA ALA A 177 -8.14 -8.52 -10.04
C ALA A 177 -9.60 -8.12 -9.73
N TYR A 178 -9.93 -6.84 -9.86
CA TYR A 178 -11.29 -6.32 -9.66
C TYR A 178 -12.15 -6.31 -10.93
N SER A 179 -11.71 -6.99 -12.00
CA SER A 179 -12.44 -7.12 -13.27
C SER A 179 -12.79 -5.79 -13.96
N MET A 180 -12.00 -4.74 -13.74
CA MET A 180 -12.15 -3.43 -14.38
C MET A 180 -11.41 -3.38 -15.73
N ILE A 181 -11.91 -4.11 -16.72
CA ILE A 181 -11.23 -4.33 -18.01
C ILE A 181 -10.91 -3.02 -18.75
N GLU A 182 -11.86 -2.09 -18.82
CA GLU A 182 -11.68 -0.82 -19.54
C GLU A 182 -10.63 0.08 -18.88
N SER A 183 -10.66 0.17 -17.55
CA SER A 183 -9.67 0.93 -16.79
C SER A 183 -8.28 0.29 -16.90
N ALA A 184 -8.20 -1.04 -16.86
CA ALA A 184 -6.99 -1.80 -17.07
C ALA A 184 -6.39 -1.60 -18.47
N ASP A 185 -7.21 -1.51 -19.53
CA ASP A 185 -6.74 -1.18 -20.88
C ASP A 185 -6.07 0.20 -20.92
N LEU A 186 -6.69 1.21 -20.29
CA LEU A 186 -6.14 2.56 -20.21
C LEU A 186 -4.81 2.57 -19.44
N THR A 187 -4.77 1.92 -18.27
CA THR A 187 -3.56 1.86 -17.45
C THR A 187 -2.43 1.08 -18.14
N ARG A 188 -2.75 -0.01 -18.88
CA ARG A 188 -1.78 -0.71 -19.72
C ARG A 188 -1.20 0.21 -20.79
N TYR A 189 -2.03 1.00 -21.48
CA TYR A 189 -1.57 1.95 -22.50
C TYR A 189 -0.62 2.99 -21.91
N GLN A 190 -0.98 3.57 -20.76
CA GLN A 190 -0.13 4.52 -20.03
C GLN A 190 1.21 3.90 -19.61
N ALA A 191 1.19 2.66 -19.10
CA ALA A 191 2.39 1.94 -18.72
C ALA A 191 3.32 1.68 -19.91
N ALA A 192 2.77 1.27 -21.06
CA ALA A 192 3.53 1.04 -22.27
C ALA A 192 4.24 2.33 -22.75
N GLY A 193 3.53 3.47 -22.76
CA GLY A 193 4.14 4.77 -23.09
C GLY A 193 5.28 5.15 -22.15
N LEU A 194 5.13 4.93 -20.83
CA LEU A 194 6.20 5.17 -19.87
C LEU A 194 7.44 4.29 -20.09
N VAL A 195 7.24 3.03 -20.51
CA VAL A 195 8.34 2.13 -20.87
C VAL A 195 9.10 2.67 -22.08
N GLU A 196 8.40 3.13 -23.11
CA GLU A 196 9.03 3.73 -24.29
C GLU A 196 9.88 4.96 -23.94
N GLU A 197 9.34 5.88 -23.13
CA GLU A 197 10.08 7.07 -22.65
C GLU A 197 11.34 6.70 -21.85
N LEU A 198 11.24 5.71 -20.96
CA LEU A 198 12.36 5.24 -20.15
C LEU A 198 13.45 4.58 -21.03
N LEU A 199 13.06 3.73 -21.98
CA LEU A 199 14.00 3.10 -22.91
C LEU A 199 14.67 4.13 -23.82
N ALA A 200 13.94 5.14 -24.30
CA ALA A 200 14.48 6.24 -25.10
C ALA A 200 15.51 7.07 -24.33
N ALA A 201 15.33 7.19 -23.01
CA ALA A 201 16.31 7.82 -22.11
C ALA A 201 17.52 6.92 -21.78
N GLY A 202 17.60 5.71 -22.33
CA GLY A 202 18.69 4.76 -22.10
C GLY A 202 18.61 4.03 -20.77
N GLU A 203 17.45 4.02 -20.12
CA GLU A 203 17.26 3.32 -18.85
C GLU A 203 17.18 1.82 -19.02
N THR A 204 17.80 1.09 -18.10
CA THR A 204 17.65 -0.37 -18.01
C THR A 204 16.76 -0.70 -16.83
N MET A 205 15.72 -1.50 -17.06
CA MET A 205 14.70 -1.79 -16.07
C MET A 205 14.27 -3.25 -16.14
N ASN A 206 13.96 -3.82 -14.97
CA ASN A 206 13.29 -5.11 -14.92
C ASN A 206 11.79 -4.91 -15.18
N LEU A 207 11.33 -5.38 -16.34
CA LEU A 207 9.93 -5.28 -16.77
C LEU A 207 9.15 -6.58 -16.55
N ALA A 208 9.74 -7.61 -15.93
CA ALA A 208 9.13 -8.93 -15.79
C ALA A 208 7.76 -8.88 -15.09
N GLY A 209 7.67 -8.14 -13.98
CA GLY A 209 6.41 -7.96 -13.25
C GLY A 209 5.36 -7.25 -14.11
N LEU A 210 5.76 -6.22 -14.84
CA LEU A 210 4.84 -5.49 -15.72
C LEU A 210 4.31 -6.36 -16.86
N TYR A 211 5.18 -7.13 -17.51
CA TYR A 211 4.78 -8.04 -18.59
C TYR A 211 3.95 -9.22 -18.07
N THR A 212 4.13 -9.62 -16.81
CA THR A 212 3.25 -10.58 -16.13
C THR A 212 1.83 -10.03 -16.02
N GLU A 213 1.67 -8.77 -15.57
CA GLU A 213 0.34 -8.14 -15.49
C GLU A 213 -0.27 -7.89 -16.88
N PHE A 214 0.55 -7.54 -17.88
CA PHE A 214 0.10 -7.44 -19.27
C PHE A 214 -0.44 -8.76 -19.80
N SER A 215 0.26 -9.85 -19.51
CA SER A 215 -0.18 -11.21 -19.86
C SER A 215 -1.49 -11.56 -19.18
N LEU A 216 -1.60 -11.31 -17.88
CA LEU A 216 -2.80 -11.61 -17.09
C LEU A 216 -4.02 -10.84 -17.61
N HIS A 217 -3.86 -9.55 -17.90
CA HIS A 217 -4.90 -8.72 -18.49
C HIS A 217 -5.36 -9.25 -19.86
N SER A 218 -4.42 -9.57 -20.76
CA SER A 218 -4.74 -10.17 -22.06
C SER A 218 -5.46 -11.52 -21.92
N PHE A 219 -5.08 -12.32 -20.93
CA PHE A 219 -5.76 -13.58 -20.62
C PHE A 219 -7.21 -13.36 -20.20
N PHE A 220 -7.48 -12.39 -19.31
CA PHE A 220 -8.86 -12.06 -18.91
C PHE A 220 -9.72 -11.56 -20.08
N LYS A 221 -9.10 -10.96 -21.10
CA LYS A 221 -9.76 -10.55 -22.35
C LYS A 221 -9.89 -11.69 -23.38
N SER A 222 -9.50 -12.92 -23.05
CA SER A 222 -9.42 -14.06 -23.96
C SER A 222 -8.49 -13.86 -25.17
N ASN A 223 -7.54 -12.92 -25.07
CA ASN A 223 -6.53 -12.65 -26.10
C ASN A 223 -5.29 -13.52 -25.83
N TYR A 224 -5.43 -14.84 -25.99
CA TYR A 224 -4.40 -15.81 -25.56
C TYR A 224 -3.06 -15.67 -26.29
N ASP A 225 -3.07 -15.31 -27.57
CA ASP A 225 -1.83 -15.09 -28.33
C ASP A 225 -1.01 -13.92 -27.75
N GLU A 226 -1.69 -12.85 -27.37
CA GLU A 226 -1.05 -11.68 -26.77
C GLU A 226 -0.59 -11.98 -25.33
N ALA A 227 -1.40 -12.73 -24.57
CA ALA A 227 -1.04 -13.20 -23.25
C ALA A 227 0.26 -14.04 -23.30
N PHE A 228 0.33 -14.99 -24.24
CA PHE A 228 1.53 -15.82 -24.44
C PHE A 228 2.76 -14.97 -24.77
N LYS A 229 2.66 -14.01 -25.70
CA LYS A 229 3.78 -13.11 -26.04
C LYS A 229 4.27 -12.30 -24.85
N CYS A 230 3.34 -11.72 -24.09
CA CYS A 230 3.68 -10.96 -22.87
C CYS A 230 4.35 -11.88 -21.83
N SER A 231 3.86 -13.11 -21.66
CA SER A 231 4.45 -14.06 -20.71
C SER A 231 5.89 -14.44 -21.08
N MET A 232 6.21 -14.53 -22.37
CA MET A 232 7.58 -14.77 -22.84
C MET A 232 8.52 -13.58 -22.60
N GLN A 233 7.99 -12.35 -22.59
CA GLN A 233 8.76 -11.14 -22.25
C GLN A 233 8.99 -10.98 -20.75
N ALA A 234 8.25 -11.73 -19.91
CA ALA A 234 8.38 -11.68 -18.47
C ALA A 234 9.52 -12.58 -17.92
N ILE A 235 10.14 -13.41 -18.77
CA ILE A 235 11.21 -14.37 -18.44
C ILE A 235 12.56 -13.79 -18.86
#